data_AF-A0A2I0PTL3-F1
#
_entry.id   AF-A0A2I0PTL3-F1
#
_cell.length_a   1.000
_cell.length_b   1.000
_cell.length_c   1.000
_cell.angle_alpha   90.00
_cell.angle_beta   90.00
_cell.angle_gamma   90.00
#
_symmetry.space_group_name_H-M   'P 1'
#
loop_
_entity.id
_entity.type
_entity.pdbx_description
1 polymer ?
#
loop_
_entity_poly.entity_id
_entity_poly.type
_entity_poly.pdbx_seq_one_letter_code
_entity_poly.pdbx_strand_id
1 'polypeptide(L)'
;MTEYTPTHIGSVTKYVVVESFEITPADLAARGYEISNGVMIKETCFGLVISGKAEEVELIVTELRKIDPDHIFVKDRGFPPGDSRRCRANLGGARPGYNGMEFEMTVIPYVSHGLEELNKKDATTVPPMENPLERPLLDINKLKKLIDAQES
;
A
#
# COMPACT_ATOMS: atom_id res chain seq x y z
N MET A 1 36.14 2.31 1.42
CA MET A 1 34.70 2.42 1.72
C MET A 1 34.43 3.87 2.06
N THR A 2 33.51 4.52 1.36
CA THR A 2 32.99 5.83 1.78
C THR A 2 32.25 5.66 3.10
N GLU A 3 32.47 6.58 4.04
CA GLU A 3 31.79 6.58 5.33
C GLU A 3 30.28 6.81 5.12
N TYR A 4 29.44 5.90 5.62
CA TYR A 4 27.99 6.01 5.49
C TYR A 4 27.46 6.96 6.56
N THR A 5 27.03 8.15 6.13
CA THR A 5 26.28 9.09 6.99
C THR A 5 24.80 9.00 6.61
N PRO A 6 23.91 8.46 7.47
CA PRO A 6 22.50 8.36 7.14
C PRO A 6 21.85 9.74 7.10
N THR A 7 21.21 10.09 5.99
CA THR A 7 20.58 11.42 5.77
C THR A 7 19.17 11.54 6.35
N HIS A 8 18.54 10.43 6.73
CA HIS A 8 17.11 10.37 7.09
C HIS A 8 16.88 9.60 8.40
N ILE A 9 17.75 9.79 9.40
CA ILE A 9 17.62 9.13 10.70
C ILE A 9 16.29 9.52 11.36
N GLY A 10 15.55 8.54 11.84
CA GLY A 10 14.28 8.74 12.55
C GLY A 10 13.08 9.12 11.67
N SER A 11 13.25 9.14 10.34
CA SER A 11 12.13 9.34 9.42
C SER A 11 11.48 8.01 9.03
N VAL A 12 10.17 8.03 8.81
CA VAL A 12 9.43 6.93 8.16
C VAL A 12 9.04 7.34 6.75
N THR A 13 8.94 6.36 5.85
CA THR A 13 8.39 6.57 4.52
C THR A 13 7.24 5.62 4.26
N LYS A 14 6.08 6.17 3.86
CA LYS A 14 4.88 5.41 3.53
C LYS A 14 4.45 5.65 2.09
N TYR A 15 3.90 4.62 1.47
CA TYR A 15 3.02 4.74 0.32
C TYR A 15 1.61 5.03 0.81
N VAL A 16 0.96 6.02 0.20
CA VAL A 16 -0.47 6.30 0.31
C VAL A 16 -1.05 6.07 -1.07
N VAL A 17 -1.80 4.99 -1.24
CA VAL A 17 -2.36 4.55 -2.52
C VAL A 17 -3.84 4.89 -2.55
N VAL A 18 -4.32 5.36 -3.70
CA VAL A 18 -5.74 5.63 -3.95
C VAL A 18 -6.27 4.74 -5.03
N GLU A 19 -7.37 4.06 -4.72
CA GLU A 19 -8.15 3.28 -5.65
C GLU A 19 -9.58 3.83 -5.59
N SER A 20 -9.86 4.90 -6.34
CA SER A 20 -11.15 5.60 -6.30
C SER A 20 -11.54 6.04 -7.70
N PHE A 21 -12.86 6.07 -7.96
CA PHE A 21 -13.41 6.66 -9.18
C PHE A 21 -13.63 8.17 -9.05
N GLU A 22 -13.65 8.70 -7.82
CA GLU A 22 -13.94 10.11 -7.54
C GLU A 22 -12.68 10.91 -7.20
N ILE A 23 -11.69 10.25 -6.60
CA ILE A 23 -10.45 10.88 -6.13
C ILE A 23 -9.26 10.40 -6.94
N THR A 24 -8.51 11.35 -7.50
CA THR A 24 -7.27 11.05 -8.23
C THR A 24 -6.04 11.19 -7.34
N PRO A 25 -4.89 10.60 -7.72
CA PRO A 25 -3.61 10.87 -7.08
C PRO A 25 -3.25 12.35 -7.00
N ALA A 26 -3.65 13.14 -7.99
CA ALA A 26 -3.40 14.58 -8.03
C ALA A 26 -4.23 15.34 -6.98
N ASP A 27 -5.49 14.93 -6.75
CA ASP A 27 -6.33 15.52 -5.70
C ASP A 27 -5.73 15.27 -4.32
N LEU A 28 -5.27 14.03 -4.08
CA LEU A 28 -4.54 13.69 -2.87
C LEU A 28 -3.23 14.46 -2.73
N ALA A 29 -2.49 14.67 -3.83
CA ALA A 29 -1.25 15.42 -3.82
C ALA A 29 -1.50 16.87 -3.42
N ALA A 30 -2.49 17.52 -4.05
CA ALA A 30 -2.91 18.87 -3.72
C ALA A 30 -3.25 18.99 -2.23
N ARG A 31 -4.12 18.10 -1.73
CA ARG A 31 -4.50 18.09 -0.33
C ARG A 31 -3.30 17.83 0.60
N GLY A 32 -2.46 16.88 0.23
CA GLY A 32 -1.25 16.53 0.97
C GLY A 32 -0.30 17.72 1.10
N TYR A 33 -0.08 18.48 0.02
CA TYR A 33 0.76 19.67 0.05
C TYR A 33 0.16 20.79 0.92
N GLU A 34 -1.15 21.02 0.88
CA GLU A 34 -1.83 22.02 1.72
C GLU A 34 -1.61 21.78 3.21
N ILE A 35 -1.62 20.51 3.63
CA ILE A 35 -1.43 20.12 5.03
C ILE A 35 0.02 19.71 5.34
N SER A 36 0.92 19.81 4.37
CA SER A 36 2.32 19.41 4.54
C SER A 36 3.08 20.43 5.39
N ASN A 37 3.42 20.04 6.62
CA ASN A 37 4.23 20.87 7.51
C ASN A 37 5.74 20.68 7.24
N GLY A 38 6.16 20.75 5.97
CA GLY A 38 7.56 20.50 5.56
C GLY A 38 7.94 19.02 5.38
N VAL A 39 6.95 18.12 5.45
CA VAL A 39 7.12 16.69 5.13
C VAL A 39 7.38 16.51 3.64
N MET A 40 8.28 15.60 3.27
CA MET A 40 8.55 15.30 1.86
C MET A 40 7.37 14.51 1.28
N ILE A 41 6.68 15.10 0.31
CA ILE A 41 5.62 14.45 -0.46
C ILE A 41 6.06 14.34 -1.91
N LYS A 42 5.84 13.17 -2.48
CA LYS A 42 6.02 12.90 -3.90
C LYS A 42 4.76 12.26 -4.46
N GLU A 43 4.18 12.89 -5.46
CA GLU A 43 3.11 12.30 -6.27
C GLU A 43 3.62 11.13 -7.13
N THR A 44 2.76 10.13 -7.31
CA THR A 44 2.96 8.96 -8.14
C THR A 44 1.67 8.64 -8.91
N CYS A 45 1.76 7.77 -9.91
CA CYS A 45 0.59 7.34 -10.68
C CYS A 45 -0.51 6.63 -9.85
N PHE A 46 -0.20 6.23 -8.62
CA PHE A 46 -1.13 5.47 -7.76
C PHE A 46 -1.49 6.21 -6.47
N GLY A 47 -1.00 7.44 -6.26
CA GLY A 47 -1.16 8.18 -5.01
C GLY A 47 0.15 8.87 -4.62
N LEU A 48 0.52 8.83 -3.34
CA LEU A 48 1.65 9.58 -2.77
C LEU A 48 2.72 8.68 -2.14
N VAL A 49 3.94 9.20 -2.11
CA VAL A 49 4.98 8.77 -1.17
C VAL A 49 5.22 9.90 -0.19
N ILE A 50 5.09 9.62 1.10
CA ILE A 50 5.22 10.60 2.17
C ILE A 50 6.37 10.19 3.07
N SER A 51 7.31 11.09 3.33
CA SER A 51 8.50 10.85 4.15
C SER A 51 8.79 11.99 5.12
N GLY A 52 8.91 11.67 6.41
CA GLY A 52 9.11 12.65 7.47
C GLY A 52 9.16 12.00 8.84
N LYS A 53 8.97 12.78 9.92
CA LYS A 53 8.83 12.20 11.26
C LYS A 53 7.56 11.35 11.34
N ALA A 54 7.59 10.29 12.14
CA ALA A 54 6.47 9.35 12.25
C ALA A 54 5.15 10.04 12.60
N GLU A 55 5.15 10.95 13.58
CA GLU A 55 3.97 11.72 13.98
C GLU A 55 3.38 12.59 12.87
N GLU A 56 4.24 13.24 12.08
CA GLU A 56 3.82 14.14 11.00
C GLU A 56 3.26 13.36 9.82
N VAL A 57 3.90 12.23 9.47
CA VAL A 57 3.41 11.33 8.42
C VAL A 57 2.04 10.75 8.82
N GLU A 58 1.88 10.32 10.06
CA GLU A 58 0.61 9.74 10.54
C GLU A 58 -0.53 10.77 10.56
N LEU A 59 -0.23 12.02 10.96
CA LEU A 59 -1.20 13.11 10.91
C LEU A 59 -1.68 13.37 9.47
N ILE A 60 -0.74 13.49 8.52
CA ILE A 60 -1.09 13.70 7.10
C ILE A 60 -1.90 12.51 6.58
N VAL A 61 -1.48 11.27 6.84
CA VAL A 61 -2.20 10.06 6.41
C VAL A 61 -3.62 10.04 6.96
N THR A 62 -3.80 10.39 8.24
CA THR A 62 -5.11 10.43 8.89
C THR A 62 -6.03 11.44 8.22
N GLU A 63 -5.52 12.63 7.88
CA GLU A 63 -6.32 13.64 7.17
C GLU A 63 -6.64 13.24 5.73
N LEU A 64 -5.69 12.65 5.00
CA LEU A 64 -5.92 12.20 3.63
C LEU A 64 -7.00 11.11 3.57
N ARG A 65 -6.98 10.15 4.50
CA ARG A 65 -7.99 9.09 4.58
C ARG A 65 -9.42 9.60 4.77
N LYS A 66 -9.62 10.80 5.32
CA LYS A 66 -10.97 11.37 5.47
C LYS A 66 -11.61 11.76 4.13
N ILE A 67 -10.80 11.96 3.09
CA ILE A 67 -11.30 12.32 1.75
C ILE A 67 -12.09 11.17 1.17
N ASP A 68 -11.54 9.95 1.28
CA ASP A 68 -12.15 8.74 0.75
C ASP A 68 -11.78 7.51 1.61
N PRO A 69 -12.50 7.28 2.73
CA PRO A 69 -12.08 6.35 3.79
C PRO A 69 -11.92 4.89 3.36
N ASP A 70 -12.75 4.43 2.41
CA ASP A 70 -12.79 3.03 1.98
C ASP A 70 -11.84 2.75 0.81
N HIS A 71 -11.20 3.79 0.26
CA HIS A 71 -10.45 3.75 -0.99
C HIS A 71 -8.99 4.22 -0.87
N ILE A 72 -8.55 4.62 0.34
CA ILE A 72 -7.19 5.10 0.62
C ILE A 72 -6.41 4.11 1.49
N PHE A 73 -5.42 3.47 0.86
CA PHE A 73 -4.62 2.40 1.46
C PHE A 73 -3.20 2.88 1.77
N VAL A 74 -2.62 2.36 2.86
CA VAL A 74 -1.32 2.83 3.33
C VAL A 74 -0.44 1.65 3.68
N LYS A 75 0.82 1.70 3.23
CA LYS A 75 1.84 0.69 3.56
C LYS A 75 3.21 1.31 3.70
N ASP A 76 4.09 0.66 4.43
CA ASP A 76 5.46 1.12 4.59
C ASP A 76 6.28 0.91 3.31
N ARG A 77 7.12 1.90 3.00
CA ARG A 77 8.04 1.89 1.85
C ARG A 77 9.51 1.66 2.27
N GLY A 78 9.86 2.06 3.48
CA GLY A 78 11.21 1.93 4.05
C GLY A 78 12.19 3.04 3.60
N PHE A 79 12.48 3.14 2.30
CA PHE A 79 13.38 4.19 1.79
C PHE A 79 12.59 5.44 1.39
N PRO A 80 13.16 6.65 1.47
CA PRO A 80 12.57 7.88 0.94
C PRO A 80 12.66 7.97 -0.60
N PRO A 81 11.85 8.82 -1.25
CA PRO A 81 12.01 9.14 -2.66
C PRO A 81 13.43 9.60 -2.98
N GLY A 82 14.03 9.09 -4.06
CA GLY A 82 15.35 9.53 -4.50
C GLY A 82 16.55 8.96 -3.72
N ASP A 83 16.31 8.14 -2.68
CA ASP A 83 17.40 7.56 -1.87
C ASP A 83 18.41 6.80 -2.73
N SER A 84 19.70 7.14 -2.60
CA SER A 84 20.77 6.60 -3.44
C SER A 84 20.94 5.08 -3.33
N ARG A 85 20.52 4.49 -2.19
CA ARG A 85 20.61 3.04 -1.94
C ARG A 85 19.58 2.24 -2.73
N ARG A 86 18.51 2.89 -3.20
CA ARG A 86 17.41 2.21 -3.90
C ARG A 86 16.97 2.85 -5.21
N CYS A 87 17.24 4.12 -5.43
CA CYS A 87 16.72 4.85 -6.57
C CYS A 87 17.26 4.26 -7.88
N ARG A 88 16.33 3.83 -8.74
CA ARG A 88 16.61 3.35 -10.10
C ARG A 88 17.37 4.38 -10.96
N ALA A 89 17.20 5.67 -10.69
CA ALA A 89 17.93 6.70 -11.42
C ALA A 89 19.45 6.57 -11.23
N ASN A 90 19.90 6.04 -10.10
CA ASN A 90 21.31 5.85 -9.78
C ASN A 90 21.79 4.42 -10.09
N LEU A 91 20.93 3.42 -9.87
CA LEU A 91 21.31 1.99 -9.94
C LEU A 91 20.81 1.26 -11.20
N GLY A 92 19.95 1.88 -12.01
CA GLY A 92 19.26 1.21 -13.11
C GLY A 92 18.21 0.19 -12.63
N GLY A 93 17.69 -0.62 -13.54
CA GLY A 93 16.77 -1.73 -13.24
C GLY A 93 15.28 -1.38 -13.21
N ALA A 94 14.47 -2.23 -12.56
CA ALA A 94 13.02 -2.03 -12.41
C ALA A 94 12.71 -0.91 -11.40
N ARG A 95 11.51 -0.31 -11.47
CA ARG A 95 11.06 0.69 -10.49
C ARG A 95 10.75 -0.02 -9.16
N PRO A 96 11.50 0.22 -8.06
CA PRO A 96 11.29 -0.51 -6.81
C PRO A 96 9.87 -0.28 -6.26
N GLY A 97 9.19 -1.37 -5.92
CA GLY A 97 7.81 -1.36 -5.41
C GLY A 97 6.73 -1.18 -6.48
N TYR A 98 7.07 -0.76 -7.71
CA TYR A 98 6.09 -0.45 -8.75
C TYR A 98 5.33 -1.71 -9.22
N ASN A 99 6.03 -2.79 -9.57
CA ASN A 99 5.37 -4.03 -10.01
C ASN A 99 4.50 -4.65 -8.90
N GLY A 100 4.93 -4.51 -7.64
CA GLY A 100 4.12 -4.95 -6.50
C GLY A 100 2.85 -4.13 -6.37
N MET A 101 2.95 -2.82 -6.54
CA MET A 101 1.80 -1.91 -6.51
C MET A 101 0.85 -2.14 -7.69
N GLU A 102 1.36 -2.42 -8.90
CA GLU A 102 0.55 -2.80 -10.05
C GLU A 102 -0.25 -4.07 -9.78
N PHE A 103 0.38 -5.08 -9.18
CA PHE A 103 -0.32 -6.30 -8.79
C PHE A 103 -1.36 -6.03 -7.68
N GLU A 104 -0.99 -5.27 -6.65
CA GLU A 104 -1.90 -4.88 -5.57
C GLU A 104 -3.14 -4.16 -6.11
N MET A 105 -2.99 -3.33 -7.15
CA MET A 105 -4.11 -2.61 -7.78
C MET A 105 -5.12 -3.53 -8.50
N THR A 106 -4.75 -4.79 -8.77
CA THR A 106 -5.71 -5.80 -9.26
C THR A 106 -6.59 -6.39 -8.16
N VAL A 107 -6.19 -6.23 -6.89
CA VAL A 107 -6.84 -6.83 -5.72
C VAL A 107 -7.54 -5.79 -4.85
N ILE A 108 -6.94 -4.60 -4.68
CA ILE A 108 -7.46 -3.51 -3.84
C ILE A 108 -8.93 -3.17 -4.13
N PRO A 109 -9.43 -3.12 -5.38
CA PRO A 109 -10.84 -2.80 -5.63
C PRO A 109 -11.84 -3.73 -4.92
N TYR A 110 -11.49 -5.00 -4.73
CA TYR A 110 -12.33 -5.94 -3.98
C TYR A 110 -12.31 -5.65 -2.47
N VAL A 111 -11.18 -5.15 -1.96
CA VAL A 111 -11.05 -4.72 -0.57
C VAL A 111 -11.89 -3.46 -0.34
N SER A 112 -11.78 -2.46 -1.22
CA SER A 112 -12.57 -1.23 -1.14
C SER A 112 -14.07 -1.55 -1.13
N HIS A 113 -14.52 -2.37 -2.08
CA HIS A 113 -15.92 -2.81 -2.13
C HIS A 113 -16.37 -3.52 -0.84
N GLY A 114 -15.50 -4.37 -0.28
CA GLY A 114 -15.75 -5.03 1.00
C GLY A 114 -15.93 -4.03 2.16
N LEU A 115 -15.10 -2.99 2.21
CA LEU A 115 -15.19 -1.93 3.23
C LEU A 115 -16.49 -1.12 3.08
N GLU A 116 -16.84 -0.70 1.86
CA GLU A 116 -18.10 -0.01 1.59
C GLU A 116 -19.32 -0.84 2.03
N GLU A 117 -19.32 -2.14 1.71
CA GLU A 117 -20.41 -3.05 2.06
C GLU A 117 -20.52 -3.28 3.58
N LEU A 118 -19.39 -3.29 4.29
CA LEU A 118 -19.38 -3.35 5.75
C LEU A 118 -19.96 -2.07 6.36
N ASN A 119 -19.67 -0.90 5.80
CA ASN A 119 -20.21 0.37 6.30
C ASN A 119 -21.72 0.50 6.09
N LYS A 120 -22.29 -0.18 5.07
CA LYS A 120 -23.73 -0.22 4.82
C LYS A 120 -24.49 -1.22 5.71
N LYS A 121 -23.81 -2.27 6.19
CA LYS A 121 -24.43 -3.37 6.95
C LYS A 121 -24.26 -3.17 8.44
N ASP A 122 -25.26 -3.58 9.21
CA ASP A 122 -25.07 -3.70 10.66
C ASP A 122 -24.09 -4.85 10.93
N ALA A 123 -23.02 -4.59 11.68
CA ALA A 123 -21.99 -5.57 12.02
C ALA A 123 -22.55 -6.86 12.63
N THR A 124 -23.74 -6.78 13.26
CA THR A 124 -24.45 -7.93 13.83
C THR A 124 -25.06 -8.87 12.79
N THR A 125 -25.18 -8.42 11.53
CA THR A 125 -25.77 -9.21 10.41
C THR A 125 -24.72 -9.90 9.55
N VAL A 126 -23.43 -9.61 9.77
CA VAL A 126 -22.33 -10.25 9.04
C VAL A 126 -22.18 -11.68 9.58
N PRO A 127 -22.40 -12.73 8.75
CA PRO A 127 -22.22 -14.09 9.21
C PRO A 127 -20.75 -14.30 9.62
N PRO A 128 -20.49 -15.11 10.65
CA PRO A 128 -19.12 -15.44 11.03
C PRO A 128 -18.41 -16.07 9.83
N MET A 129 -17.16 -15.66 9.62
CA MET A 129 -16.33 -16.23 8.56
C MET A 129 -16.23 -17.74 8.78
N GLU A 130 -16.51 -18.54 7.75
CA GLU A 130 -16.29 -19.98 7.81
C GLU A 130 -14.84 -20.24 8.18
N ASN A 131 -14.61 -21.06 9.21
CA ASN A 131 -13.26 -21.40 9.59
C ASN A 131 -12.62 -22.21 8.44
N PRO A 132 -11.54 -21.73 7.80
CA PRO A 132 -10.93 -22.45 6.67
C PRO A 132 -10.44 -23.84 7.06
N LEU A 133 -10.19 -24.08 8.35
CA LEU A 133 -9.75 -25.36 8.92
C LEU A 133 -10.89 -26.36 9.11
N GLU A 134 -12.16 -25.94 9.00
CA GLU A 134 -13.32 -26.84 8.99
C GLU A 134 -13.48 -27.54 7.63
N ARG A 135 -12.81 -27.03 6.59
CA ARG A 135 -12.74 -27.70 5.29
C ARG A 135 -11.73 -28.84 5.39
N PRO A 136 -12.02 -30.02 4.82
CA PRO A 136 -11.05 -31.11 4.82
C PRO A 136 -9.76 -30.64 4.12
N LEU A 137 -8.63 -30.82 4.80
CA LEU A 137 -7.31 -30.53 4.24
C LEU A 137 -7.14 -31.27 2.91
N LEU A 138 -6.40 -30.67 1.97
CA LEU A 138 -6.12 -31.29 0.68
C LEU A 138 -5.35 -32.60 0.90
N ASP A 139 -5.87 -33.70 0.37
CA ASP A 139 -5.19 -35.00 0.43
C ASP A 139 -3.78 -34.92 -0.18
N ILE A 140 -2.81 -35.53 0.49
CA ILE A 140 -1.39 -35.44 0.10
C ILE A 140 -1.12 -36.03 -1.28
N ASN A 141 -1.87 -37.06 -1.68
CA ASN A 141 -1.70 -37.68 -3.00
C ASN A 141 -2.30 -36.78 -4.09
N LYS A 142 -3.40 -36.11 -3.79
CA LYS A 142 -3.98 -35.10 -4.69
C LYS A 142 -3.04 -33.90 -4.86
N LEU A 143 -2.42 -33.43 -3.78
CA LEU A 143 -1.43 -32.35 -3.84
C LEU A 143 -0.23 -32.73 -4.72
N LYS A 144 0.35 -33.94 -4.53
CA LYS A 144 1.45 -34.43 -5.36
C LYS A 144 1.10 -34.43 -6.85
N LYS A 145 -0.08 -34.95 -7.22
CA LYS A 145 -0.54 -34.96 -8.61
C LYS A 145 -0.65 -33.57 -9.23
N LEU A 146 -1.05 -32.56 -8.43
CA LEU A 146 -1.15 -31.18 -8.92
C LEU A 146 0.22 -30.54 -9.14
N ILE A 147 1.20 -30.84 -8.27
CA ILE A 147 2.59 -30.37 -8.43
C ILE A 147 3.20 -30.99 -9.69
N ASP A 148 3.11 -32.32 -9.83
CA ASP A 148 3.67 -33.03 -11.00
C ASP A 148 3.06 -32.51 -12.32
N ALA A 149 1.76 -32.21 -12.34
CA ALA A 149 1.07 -31.68 -13.52
C ALA A 149 1.44 -30.23 -13.87
N GLN A 150 1.94 -29.42 -12.93
CA GLN A 150 2.42 -28.05 -13.18
C GLN A 150 3.89 -28.02 -13.60
N GLU A 151 4.68 -29.00 -13.19
CA GLU A 151 6.10 -29.12 -13.57
C GLU A 151 6.32 -29.83 -14.93
N SER A 152 5.23 -30.29 -15.57
CA SER A 152 5.19 -30.92 -16.91
C SER A 152 4.94 -29.92 -18.02
#